data_AF-A0A970MYZ9-F1
#
_entry.id   AF-A0A970MYZ9-F1
#
_cell.length_a   1.000
_cell.length_b   1.000
_cell.length_c   1.000
_cell.angle_alpha   90.00
_cell.angle_beta   90.00
_cell.angle_gamma   90.00
#
_symmetry.space_group_name_H-M   'P 1'
#
loop_
_entity.id
_entity.type
_entity.pdbx_description
1 polymer ?
#
loop_
_entity_poly.entity_id
_entity_poly.type
_entity_poly.pdbx_seq_one_letter_code
_entity_poly.pdbx_strand_id
1 'polypeptide(L)'
;MEIAATISDAADIRAYDCLLPDFVKVSCLALRLAELMHLPKHDSNGRQIVYGLISKDEGLLDQNSSLAELALPSPMSLRLVPEIFAAADGAKIPGPTEATEPCEKPTDENPTDWDIIIGEPVALIHDDRLRAKLDVHIDAEVHRQIARFAKASHGKECVGMLLGAIEPEANARVIHISAAAPAKCAAGDSASIRISLEAWEEMLAIRDSQYPKLRVLGWFHSHAGWGFFMSDADMFIHRHFFPHPNMVAYVLDPTTGRDGFFYWHEGRISICPNYGVVGSSAELKSYGLRQKAAKRVASRQNMKACKWIAAALAAALLYVAFAGSSSLRHSKEPETPKPAAVAVSPPAAVPASQQPTPPKAAPASKDGEYVIGKHDNPWGICNKVYKDGDLAGALMRYNGLKSATGLQVGQKIKLPPKETLRKLRKR
;
A
#
# COMPACT_ATOMS: atom_id res chain seq x y z
N MET A 1 10.11 -28.20 -29.28
CA MET A 1 9.80 -27.03 -30.14
C MET A 1 9.58 -25.86 -29.21
N GLU A 2 10.03 -24.65 -29.54
CA GLU A 2 9.83 -23.51 -28.64
C GLU A 2 8.48 -22.83 -28.91
N ILE A 3 7.75 -22.49 -27.84
CA ILE A 3 6.45 -21.82 -27.87
C ILE A 3 6.64 -20.35 -27.49
N ALA A 4 6.12 -19.43 -28.32
CA ALA A 4 6.14 -18.01 -28.02
C ALA A 4 5.12 -17.66 -26.94
N ALA A 5 5.57 -16.94 -25.91
CA ALA A 5 4.72 -16.47 -24.82
C ALA A 5 5.10 -15.04 -24.42
N THR A 6 4.10 -14.27 -23.99
CA THR A 6 4.31 -13.01 -23.28
C THR A 6 4.04 -13.26 -21.80
N ILE A 7 5.10 -13.21 -20.99
CA ILE A 7 5.04 -13.36 -19.53
C ILE A 7 4.84 -12.00 -18.90
N SER A 8 3.76 -11.84 -18.16
CA SER A 8 3.50 -10.66 -17.34
C SER A 8 3.73 -10.96 -15.87
N ASP A 9 4.10 -9.93 -15.10
CA ASP A 9 4.05 -10.05 -13.65
C ASP A 9 2.61 -10.13 -13.14
N ALA A 10 2.44 -10.57 -11.90
CA ALA A 10 1.11 -10.72 -11.27
C ALA A 10 0.29 -9.41 -11.22
N ALA A 11 0.90 -8.27 -11.53
CA ALA A 11 0.28 -6.97 -11.52
C ALA A 11 -0.05 -6.41 -12.90
N ASP A 12 0.30 -7.13 -13.98
CA ASP A 12 0.22 -6.68 -15.37
C ASP A 12 0.93 -5.31 -15.59
N ILE A 13 2.01 -5.02 -14.86
CA ILE A 13 2.76 -3.75 -15.03
C ILE A 13 3.97 -3.90 -15.94
N ARG A 14 4.50 -5.12 -16.05
CA ARG A 14 5.63 -5.48 -16.94
C ARG A 14 5.29 -6.76 -17.68
N ALA A 15 5.74 -6.81 -18.93
CA ALA A 15 5.69 -7.98 -19.78
C ALA A 15 7.07 -8.29 -20.35
N TYR A 16 7.33 -9.56 -20.62
CA TYR A 16 8.52 -10.08 -21.27
C TYR A 16 8.06 -10.99 -22.39
N ASP A 17 8.49 -10.71 -23.61
CA ASP A 17 8.33 -11.67 -24.70
C ASP A 17 9.39 -12.76 -24.51
N CYS A 18 9.00 -14.02 -24.55
CA CYS A 18 9.93 -15.13 -24.41
C CYS A 18 9.54 -16.33 -25.27
N LEU A 19 10.53 -17.17 -25.54
CA LEU A 19 10.35 -18.50 -26.11
C LEU A 19 10.52 -19.53 -24.99
N LEU A 20 9.49 -20.34 -24.77
CA LEU A 20 9.45 -21.38 -23.75
C LEU A 20 9.62 -22.76 -24.40
N PRO A 21 10.47 -23.65 -23.88
CA PRO A 21 10.52 -25.01 -24.38
C PRO A 21 9.22 -25.75 -24.04
N ASP A 22 8.66 -26.47 -25.01
CA ASP A 22 7.35 -27.11 -24.90
C ASP A 22 7.34 -28.42 -24.11
N PHE A 23 8.49 -29.07 -23.98
CA PHE A 23 8.66 -30.38 -23.36
C PHE A 23 9.02 -30.33 -21.87
N VAL A 24 9.26 -29.13 -21.32
CA VAL A 24 9.64 -28.94 -19.92
C VAL A 24 8.38 -28.79 -19.06
N LYS A 25 8.40 -29.38 -17.85
CA LYS A 25 7.31 -29.24 -16.87
C LYS A 25 7.05 -27.75 -16.55
N VAL A 26 5.78 -27.38 -16.44
CA VAL A 26 5.33 -26.01 -16.11
C VAL A 26 5.98 -25.49 -14.81
N SER A 27 6.11 -26.32 -13.78
CA SER A 27 6.75 -25.94 -12.51
C SER A 27 8.23 -25.55 -12.68
N CYS A 28 8.97 -26.27 -13.53
CA CYS A 28 10.36 -25.95 -13.86
C CYS A 28 10.46 -24.65 -14.66
N LEU A 29 9.58 -24.44 -15.64
CA LEU A 29 9.50 -23.19 -16.40
C LEU A 29 9.20 -22.00 -15.49
N ALA A 30 8.20 -22.12 -14.62
CA ALA A 30 7.80 -21.08 -13.69
C ALA A 30 8.96 -20.69 -12.74
N LEU A 31 9.65 -21.69 -12.17
CA LEU A 31 10.81 -21.44 -11.32
C LEU A 31 11.94 -20.76 -12.10
N ARG A 32 12.25 -21.23 -13.32
CA ARG A 32 13.29 -20.63 -14.15
C ARG A 32 12.98 -19.19 -14.54
N LEU A 33 11.74 -18.89 -14.90
CA LEU A 33 11.27 -17.52 -15.15
C LEU A 33 11.40 -16.64 -13.91
N ALA A 34 11.03 -17.15 -12.73
CA ALA A 34 11.20 -16.44 -11.47
C ALA A 34 12.67 -16.09 -11.20
N GLU A 35 13.61 -17.00 -11.48
CA GLU A 35 15.05 -16.74 -11.36
C GLU A 35 15.53 -15.62 -12.30
N LEU A 36 15.12 -15.68 -13.56
CA LEU A 36 15.48 -14.70 -14.59
C LEU A 36 14.89 -13.32 -14.28
N MET A 37 13.71 -13.27 -13.66
CA MET A 37 13.07 -12.06 -13.17
C MET A 37 13.59 -11.59 -11.80
N HIS A 38 14.60 -12.27 -11.23
CA HIS A 38 15.17 -11.98 -9.91
C HIS A 38 14.16 -12.00 -8.74
N LEU A 39 13.12 -12.84 -8.86
CA LEU A 39 12.17 -13.09 -7.77
C LEU A 39 12.81 -14.00 -6.70
N PRO A 40 12.39 -13.88 -5.42
CA PRO A 40 13.00 -14.64 -4.34
C PRO A 40 12.73 -16.14 -4.47
N LYS A 41 13.77 -16.97 -4.23
CA LYS A 41 13.62 -18.43 -4.20
C LYS A 41 13.03 -18.95 -2.90
N HIS A 42 13.20 -18.19 -1.81
CA HIS A 42 12.74 -18.56 -0.48
C HIS A 42 11.95 -17.42 0.16
N ASP A 43 10.96 -17.78 0.98
CA ASP A 43 10.14 -16.84 1.75
C ASP A 43 10.91 -16.27 2.97
N SER A 44 10.25 -15.42 3.76
CA SER A 44 10.83 -14.84 4.98
C SER A 44 11.18 -15.88 6.06
N ASN A 45 10.65 -17.10 5.96
CA ASN A 45 10.89 -18.22 6.87
C ASN A 45 11.89 -19.24 6.31
N GLY A 46 12.49 -18.97 5.15
CA GLY A 46 13.45 -19.85 4.49
C GLY A 46 12.82 -21.04 3.74
N ARG A 47 11.50 -21.04 3.51
CA ARG A 47 10.83 -22.07 2.72
C ARG A 47 10.96 -21.76 1.24
N GLN A 48 11.12 -22.77 0.40
CA GLN A 48 11.14 -22.59 -1.05
C GLN A 48 9.78 -22.07 -1.53
N ILE A 49 9.81 -21.04 -2.38
CA ILE A 49 8.61 -20.48 -3.00
C ILE A 49 8.28 -21.30 -4.24
N VAL A 50 7.06 -21.81 -4.30
CA VAL A 50 6.51 -22.44 -5.51
C VAL A 50 6.02 -21.32 -6.42
N TYR A 51 6.37 -21.38 -7.71
CA TYR A 51 5.87 -20.46 -8.72
C TYR A 51 4.97 -21.21 -9.69
N GLY A 52 3.89 -20.56 -10.12
CA GLY A 52 2.97 -21.08 -11.11
C GLY A 52 2.79 -20.14 -12.29
N LEU A 53 2.24 -20.67 -13.39
CA LEU A 53 1.89 -19.92 -14.58
C LEU A 53 0.37 -19.95 -14.74
N ILE A 54 -0.23 -18.78 -14.90
CA ILE A 54 -1.66 -18.62 -15.17
C ILE A 54 -1.81 -18.05 -16.58
N SER A 55 -2.46 -18.80 -17.46
CA SER A 55 -2.89 -18.33 -18.77
C SER A 55 -4.09 -17.39 -18.64
N LYS A 56 -4.13 -16.32 -19.43
CA LYS A 56 -5.31 -15.44 -19.50
C LYS A 56 -6.54 -16.16 -20.08
N ASP A 57 -6.32 -17.17 -20.89
CA ASP A 57 -7.38 -17.88 -21.61
C ASP A 57 -7.79 -19.20 -20.92
N GLU A 58 -6.81 -19.93 -20.38
CA GLU A 58 -7.00 -21.31 -19.86
C GLU A 58 -6.87 -21.42 -18.33
N GLY A 59 -6.54 -20.32 -17.63
CA GLY A 59 -6.38 -20.32 -16.18
C GLY A 59 -5.06 -20.92 -15.71
N LEU A 60 -5.04 -21.48 -14.51
CA LEU A 60 -3.85 -22.07 -13.88
C LEU A 60 -3.38 -23.30 -14.65
N LEU A 61 -2.13 -23.28 -15.10
CA LEU A 61 -1.53 -24.42 -15.80
C LEU A 61 -1.10 -25.51 -14.82
N ASP A 62 -1.36 -26.77 -15.18
CA ASP A 62 -0.95 -27.93 -14.38
C ASP A 62 0.57 -27.99 -14.22
N GLN A 63 1.03 -28.07 -12.97
CA GLN A 63 2.45 -27.94 -12.61
C GLN A 63 3.33 -29.11 -13.07
N ASN A 64 2.71 -30.28 -13.32
CA ASN A 64 3.41 -31.52 -13.65
C ASN A 64 3.38 -31.82 -15.16
N SER A 65 2.51 -31.15 -15.91
CA SER A 65 2.40 -31.25 -17.36
C SER A 65 3.46 -30.37 -18.05
N SER A 66 3.79 -30.74 -19.29
CA SER A 66 4.53 -29.91 -20.24
C SER A 66 3.59 -29.04 -21.07
N LEU A 67 4.09 -27.96 -21.68
CA LEU A 67 3.24 -27.10 -22.53
C LEU A 67 2.73 -27.86 -23.79
N ALA A 68 3.49 -28.84 -24.29
CA ALA A 68 3.09 -29.71 -25.39
C ALA A 68 1.85 -30.56 -25.07
N GLU A 69 1.76 -31.09 -23.83
CA GLU A 69 0.64 -31.90 -23.37
C GLU A 69 -0.65 -31.08 -23.18
N LEU A 70 -0.49 -29.80 -22.81
CA LEU A 70 -1.60 -28.89 -22.57
C LEU A 70 -2.24 -28.34 -23.86
N ALA A 71 -1.63 -28.58 -25.03
CA ALA A 71 -2.12 -28.18 -26.35
C ALA A 71 -2.57 -26.70 -26.45
N LEU A 72 -1.84 -25.81 -25.77
CA LEU A 72 -2.20 -24.41 -25.61
C LEU A 72 -1.99 -23.61 -26.92
N PRO A 73 -2.78 -22.54 -27.17
CA PRO A 73 -2.61 -21.69 -28.34
C PRO A 73 -1.25 -20.97 -28.31
N SER A 74 -0.70 -20.68 -29.49
CA SER A 74 0.56 -19.94 -29.65
C SER A 74 0.36 -18.76 -30.62
N PRO A 75 0.74 -17.52 -30.26
CA PRO A 75 1.36 -17.12 -28.98
C PRO A 75 0.34 -17.08 -27.82
N MET A 76 0.83 -17.11 -26.58
CA MET A 76 0.01 -17.05 -25.37
C MET A 76 0.40 -15.94 -24.40
N SER A 77 -0.54 -15.50 -23.56
CA SER A 77 -0.29 -14.56 -22.47
C SER A 77 -0.35 -15.27 -21.12
N LEU A 78 0.77 -15.25 -20.40
CA LEU A 78 0.92 -15.91 -19.11
C LEU A 78 1.21 -14.89 -18.01
N ARG A 79 0.80 -15.20 -16.79
CA ARG A 79 1.17 -14.49 -15.57
C ARG A 79 1.96 -15.41 -14.66
N LEU A 80 3.14 -14.95 -14.25
CA LEU A 80 3.95 -15.65 -13.24
C LEU A 80 3.46 -15.23 -11.85
N VAL A 81 3.04 -16.20 -11.03
CA VAL A 81 2.54 -15.96 -9.67
C VAL A 81 3.26 -16.83 -8.64
N PRO A 82 3.54 -16.30 -7.44
CA PRO A 82 4.12 -17.07 -6.33
C PRO A 82 3.03 -17.70 -5.46
N GLU A 83 3.24 -18.92 -4.98
CA GLU A 83 2.57 -19.38 -3.77
C GLU A 83 3.16 -18.65 -2.56
N ILE A 84 2.34 -17.89 -1.86
CA ILE A 84 2.77 -17.07 -0.73
C ILE A 84 2.31 -17.70 0.57
N PHE A 85 3.22 -17.74 1.54
CA PHE A 85 2.91 -18.13 2.89
C PHE A 85 3.44 -17.07 3.87
N ALA A 86 2.54 -16.49 4.67
CA ALA A 86 2.88 -15.59 5.76
C ALA A 86 2.36 -16.17 7.06
N ALA A 87 3.18 -16.16 8.10
CA ALA A 87 2.79 -16.55 9.44
C ALA A 87 3.51 -15.71 10.48
N ALA A 88 2.84 -15.46 11.59
CA ALA A 88 3.45 -14.89 12.78
C ALA A 88 4.52 -15.84 13.36
N ASP A 89 5.51 -15.25 14.03
CA ASP A 89 6.59 -16.01 14.68
C ASP A 89 6.05 -17.07 15.63
N GLY A 90 6.40 -18.33 15.37
CA GLY A 90 5.98 -19.48 16.20
C GLY A 90 4.58 -20.02 15.91
N ALA A 91 3.85 -19.47 14.93
CA ALA A 91 2.62 -20.09 14.44
C ALA A 91 2.92 -21.44 13.78
N LYS A 92 1.98 -22.38 13.89
CA LYS A 92 2.15 -23.73 13.38
C LYS A 92 2.12 -23.68 11.86
N ILE A 93 3.29 -23.72 11.26
CA ILE A 93 3.38 -23.59 9.82
C ILE A 93 2.88 -24.88 9.17
N PRO A 94 1.82 -24.86 8.34
CA PRO A 94 1.39 -26.05 7.60
C PRO A 94 2.59 -26.60 6.83
N GLY A 95 2.69 -27.94 6.81
CA GLY A 95 3.75 -28.64 6.09
C GLY A 95 3.75 -28.24 4.61
N PRO A 96 4.85 -28.48 3.89
CA PRO A 96 4.86 -28.29 2.45
C PRO A 96 3.63 -28.99 1.85
N THR A 97 2.92 -28.29 0.97
CA THR A 97 1.95 -28.91 0.06
C THR A 97 2.64 -30.11 -0.57
N GLU A 98 1.94 -31.25 -0.69
CA GLU A 98 2.49 -32.50 -1.26
C GLU A 98 3.45 -32.16 -2.39
N ALA A 99 4.72 -32.51 -2.16
CA ALA A 99 5.84 -31.99 -2.89
C ALA A 99 5.56 -32.10 -4.38
N THR A 100 5.43 -30.96 -5.06
CA THR A 100 5.76 -30.90 -6.48
C THR A 100 7.11 -31.59 -6.58
N GLU A 101 7.19 -32.66 -7.39
CA GLU A 101 8.44 -33.41 -7.53
C GLU A 101 9.58 -32.40 -7.72
N PRO A 102 10.73 -32.59 -7.04
CA PRO A 102 11.86 -31.69 -7.20
C PRO A 102 12.08 -31.45 -8.69
N CYS A 103 12.17 -30.18 -9.10
CA CYS A 103 12.54 -29.87 -10.47
C CYS A 103 13.97 -30.36 -10.69
N GLU A 104 14.11 -31.62 -11.11
CA GLU A 104 15.35 -32.17 -11.59
C GLU A 104 15.62 -31.51 -12.93
N LYS A 105 16.80 -30.91 -13.08
CA LYS A 105 17.24 -30.46 -14.38
C LYS A 105 17.18 -31.67 -15.33
N PRO A 106 16.63 -31.54 -16.55
CA PRO A 106 16.69 -32.59 -17.53
C PRO A 106 18.12 -33.10 -17.62
N THR A 107 18.30 -34.42 -17.61
CA THR A 107 19.61 -35.08 -17.62
C THR A 107 20.53 -34.46 -18.68
N ASP A 108 21.78 -34.16 -18.27
CA ASP A 108 22.83 -33.32 -18.88
C ASP A 108 23.21 -33.57 -20.37
N GLU A 109 22.41 -34.26 -21.18
CA GLU A 109 22.76 -34.57 -22.56
C GLU A 109 22.69 -33.37 -23.51
N ASN A 110 22.00 -32.27 -23.16
CA ASN A 110 22.14 -31.00 -23.88
C ASN A 110 21.64 -29.76 -23.09
N PRO A 111 22.51 -29.01 -22.39
CA PRO A 111 22.10 -27.92 -21.49
C PRO A 111 21.46 -26.70 -22.20
N THR A 112 21.55 -26.59 -23.52
CA THR A 112 20.97 -25.49 -24.31
C THR A 112 19.52 -25.72 -24.76
N ASP A 113 18.99 -26.94 -24.70
CA ASP A 113 17.67 -27.26 -25.27
C ASP A 113 16.49 -26.79 -24.39
N TRP A 114 16.76 -26.49 -23.12
CA TRP A 114 15.74 -26.09 -22.13
C TRP A 114 15.83 -24.63 -21.69
N ASP A 115 16.80 -23.84 -22.17
CA ASP A 115 16.94 -22.46 -21.70
C ASP A 115 15.84 -21.58 -22.29
N ILE A 116 15.44 -20.57 -21.52
CA ILE A 116 14.36 -19.66 -21.91
C ILE A 116 14.98 -18.44 -22.56
N ILE A 117 14.60 -18.16 -23.80
CA ILE A 117 15.04 -16.95 -24.50
C ILE A 117 14.08 -15.82 -24.14
N ILE A 118 14.55 -14.87 -23.33
CA ILE A 118 13.79 -13.69 -22.93
C ILE A 118 14.20 -12.50 -23.79
N GLY A 119 13.24 -11.83 -24.39
CA GLY A 119 13.40 -10.55 -25.06
C GLY A 119 13.50 -9.38 -24.08
N GLU A 120 13.44 -8.17 -24.61
CA GLU A 120 13.49 -6.96 -23.78
C GLU A 120 12.19 -6.80 -22.96
N PRO A 121 12.28 -6.46 -21.66
CA PRO A 121 11.11 -6.13 -20.87
C PRO A 121 10.37 -4.93 -21.44
N VAL A 122 9.05 -5.05 -21.55
CA VAL A 122 8.14 -3.99 -21.95
C VAL A 122 7.33 -3.53 -20.75
N ALA A 123 7.45 -2.26 -20.40
CA ALA A 123 6.55 -1.64 -19.41
C ALA A 123 5.17 -1.44 -20.04
N LEU A 124 4.17 -2.17 -19.53
CA LEU A 124 2.78 -2.10 -20.01
C LEU A 124 2.09 -0.81 -19.59
N ILE A 125 2.49 -0.25 -18.45
CA ILE A 125 1.95 0.98 -17.89
C ILE A 125 3.13 1.90 -17.56
N HIS A 126 3.12 3.10 -18.14
CA HIS A 126 4.10 4.14 -17.83
C HIS A 126 3.52 5.09 -16.79
N ASP A 127 4.09 5.07 -15.59
CA ASP A 127 3.70 5.95 -14.49
C ASP A 127 4.65 7.14 -14.39
N ASP A 128 4.31 8.22 -15.09
CA ASP A 128 5.02 9.49 -14.97
C ASP A 128 4.87 10.05 -13.54
N ARG A 129 5.86 10.81 -13.08
CA ARG A 129 5.82 11.53 -11.78
C ARG A 129 5.80 10.64 -10.53
N LEU A 130 6.57 9.54 -10.51
CA LEU A 130 6.84 8.76 -9.27
C LEU A 130 7.45 9.58 -8.11
N ARG A 131 7.90 10.81 -8.37
CA ARG A 131 8.38 11.78 -7.36
C ARG A 131 7.28 12.68 -6.79
N ALA A 132 6.10 12.74 -7.41
CA ALA A 132 4.98 13.52 -6.89
C ALA A 132 4.49 12.94 -5.57
N LYS A 133 3.83 13.76 -4.74
CA LYS A 133 3.22 13.29 -3.49
C LYS A 133 2.25 12.15 -3.79
N LEU A 134 2.34 11.05 -3.04
CA LEU A 134 1.35 9.98 -3.14
C LEU A 134 0.13 10.33 -2.30
N ASP A 135 -1.06 10.16 -2.87
CA ASP A 135 -2.32 10.15 -2.14
C ASP A 135 -3.05 8.84 -2.41
N VAL A 136 -3.78 8.34 -1.42
CA VAL A 136 -4.49 7.06 -1.51
C VAL A 136 -5.95 7.30 -1.22
N HIS A 137 -6.80 7.00 -2.21
CA HIS A 137 -8.25 7.04 -2.09
C HIS A 137 -8.82 5.64 -2.30
N ILE A 138 -9.79 5.26 -1.48
CA ILE A 138 -10.55 4.03 -1.63
C ILE A 138 -12.05 4.35 -1.70
N ASP A 139 -12.73 3.79 -2.70
CA ASP A 139 -14.18 3.87 -2.82
C ASP A 139 -14.82 3.30 -1.54
N ALA A 140 -15.77 4.03 -0.97
CA ALA A 140 -16.42 3.67 0.29
C ALA A 140 -17.10 2.30 0.24
N GLU A 141 -17.59 1.88 -0.93
CA GLU A 141 -18.14 0.53 -1.08
C GLU A 141 -17.06 -0.56 -1.08
N VAL A 142 -15.90 -0.30 -1.66
CA VAL A 142 -14.76 -1.24 -1.63
C VAL A 142 -14.25 -1.39 -0.19
N HIS A 143 -14.12 -0.28 0.54
CA HIS A 143 -13.78 -0.30 1.97
C HIS A 143 -14.77 -1.16 2.78
N ARG A 144 -16.08 -0.96 2.57
CA ARG A 144 -17.13 -1.79 3.20
C ARG A 144 -17.10 -3.25 2.75
N GLN A 145 -16.80 -3.53 1.49
CA GLN A 145 -16.70 -4.89 0.95
C GLN A 145 -15.57 -5.65 1.65
N ILE A 146 -14.39 -5.05 1.77
CA ILE A 146 -13.23 -5.65 2.45
C ILE A 146 -13.58 -5.87 3.93
N ALA A 147 -14.20 -4.90 4.59
CA ALA A 147 -14.62 -5.05 5.99
C ALA A 147 -15.65 -6.17 6.20
N ARG A 148 -16.62 -6.31 5.30
CA ARG A 148 -17.60 -7.41 5.32
C ARG A 148 -16.93 -8.76 5.12
N PHE A 149 -15.98 -8.84 4.18
CA PHE A 149 -15.22 -10.06 3.91
C PHE A 149 -14.40 -10.48 5.13
N ALA A 150 -13.60 -9.56 5.70
CA ALA A 150 -12.80 -9.83 6.89
C ALA A 150 -13.65 -10.25 8.10
N LYS A 151 -14.82 -9.63 8.29
CA LYS A 151 -15.75 -10.01 9.37
C LYS A 151 -16.36 -11.39 9.15
N ALA A 152 -16.65 -11.76 7.91
CA ALA A 152 -17.18 -13.08 7.55
C ALA A 152 -16.13 -14.20 7.69
N SER A 153 -14.84 -13.88 7.75
CA SER A 153 -13.76 -14.85 7.97
C SER A 153 -13.64 -15.34 9.42
N HIS A 154 -14.53 -14.92 10.33
CA HIS A 154 -14.67 -15.45 11.69
C HIS A 154 -13.36 -15.49 12.51
N GLY A 155 -12.54 -14.44 12.42
CA GLY A 155 -11.26 -14.36 13.16
C GLY A 155 -10.11 -15.09 12.48
N LYS A 156 -10.27 -15.48 11.22
CA LYS A 156 -9.17 -15.89 10.34
C LYS A 156 -8.70 -14.69 9.52
N GLU A 157 -7.40 -14.63 9.27
CA GLU A 157 -6.82 -13.70 8.33
C GLU A 157 -7.36 -13.99 6.92
N CYS A 158 -7.58 -12.92 6.16
CA CYS A 158 -8.07 -12.98 4.79
C CYS A 158 -7.26 -12.03 3.92
N VAL A 159 -7.23 -12.27 2.62
CA VAL A 159 -6.41 -11.50 1.67
C VAL A 159 -7.17 -11.22 0.39
N GLY A 160 -6.71 -10.23 -0.37
CA GLY A 160 -7.14 -10.02 -1.73
C GLY A 160 -6.36 -8.94 -2.45
N MET A 161 -6.68 -8.74 -3.73
CA MET A 161 -6.07 -7.69 -4.55
C MET A 161 -6.88 -6.40 -4.51
N LEU A 162 -6.16 -5.28 -4.57
CA LEU A 162 -6.73 -3.95 -4.73
C LEU A 162 -6.63 -3.54 -6.19
N LEU A 163 -7.74 -3.09 -6.77
CA LEU A 163 -7.85 -2.75 -8.18
C LEU A 163 -8.30 -1.31 -8.35
N GLY A 164 -7.78 -0.63 -9.37
CA GLY A 164 -8.21 0.74 -9.64
C GLY A 164 -7.43 1.43 -10.74
N ALA A 165 -7.20 2.73 -10.57
CA ALA A 165 -6.43 3.55 -11.49
C ALA A 165 -5.54 4.54 -10.72
N ILE A 166 -4.56 5.12 -11.42
CA ILE A 166 -3.78 6.24 -10.91
C ILE A 166 -4.25 7.49 -11.62
N GLU A 167 -4.73 8.46 -10.86
CA GLU A 167 -5.20 9.72 -11.38
C GLU A 167 -4.12 10.80 -11.13
N PRO A 168 -3.60 11.46 -12.17
CA PRO A 168 -2.64 12.53 -12.00
C PRO A 168 -3.36 13.80 -11.51
N GLU A 169 -2.89 14.35 -10.38
CA GLU A 169 -3.27 15.67 -9.89
C GLU A 169 -2.05 16.62 -9.89
N ALA A 170 -2.30 17.93 -9.85
CA ALA A 170 -1.29 18.96 -10.15
C ALA A 170 0.09 18.73 -9.48
N ASN A 171 0.10 18.29 -8.22
CA ASN A 171 1.31 17.97 -7.43
C ASN A 171 1.22 16.60 -6.70
N ALA A 172 0.25 15.77 -7.06
CA ALA A 172 0.04 14.47 -6.44
C ALA A 172 -0.27 13.42 -7.49
N ARG A 173 0.11 12.17 -7.21
CA ARG A 173 -0.40 11.01 -7.94
C ARG A 173 -1.35 10.29 -7.00
N VAL A 174 -2.61 10.18 -7.41
CA VAL A 174 -3.68 9.63 -6.58
C VAL A 174 -3.85 8.17 -6.97
N ILE A 175 -3.53 7.26 -6.06
CA ILE A 175 -3.90 5.85 -6.17
C ILE A 175 -5.37 5.78 -5.80
N HIS A 176 -6.23 5.55 -6.79
CA HIS A 176 -7.66 5.45 -6.58
C HIS A 176 -8.13 4.00 -6.71
N ILE A 177 -8.47 3.39 -5.58
CA ILE A 177 -8.93 2.02 -5.45
C ILE A 177 -10.45 1.99 -5.59
N SER A 178 -10.92 1.43 -6.70
CA SER A 178 -12.34 1.38 -7.06
C SER A 178 -12.93 -0.03 -7.12
N ALA A 179 -12.10 -1.05 -6.93
CA ALA A 179 -12.55 -2.44 -6.78
C ALA A 179 -11.57 -3.25 -5.91
N ALA A 180 -12.05 -4.38 -5.40
CA ALA A 180 -11.23 -5.38 -4.74
C ALA A 180 -11.60 -6.78 -5.24
N ALA A 181 -10.59 -7.65 -5.33
CA ALA A 181 -10.76 -9.08 -5.62
C ALA A 181 -10.34 -9.89 -4.38
N PRO A 182 -11.27 -10.24 -3.48
CA PRO A 182 -10.98 -11.10 -2.34
C PRO A 182 -10.61 -12.51 -2.77
N ALA A 183 -9.55 -13.09 -2.18
CA ALA A 183 -9.21 -14.49 -2.36
C ALA A 183 -10.04 -15.35 -1.40
N LYS A 184 -11.12 -15.95 -1.89
CA LYS A 184 -11.96 -16.84 -1.07
C LYS A 184 -11.32 -18.21 -0.90
N CYS A 185 -10.52 -18.63 -1.88
CA CYS A 185 -9.73 -19.86 -1.84
C CYS A 185 -8.45 -19.74 -1.00
N ALA A 186 -8.09 -18.54 -0.52
CA ALA A 186 -6.96 -18.38 0.38
C ALA A 186 -7.23 -19.07 1.73
N ALA A 187 -6.29 -19.91 2.16
CA ALA A 187 -6.36 -20.58 3.44
C ALA A 187 -5.67 -19.70 4.49
N GLY A 188 -6.44 -19.19 5.46
CA GLY A 188 -5.93 -18.46 6.61
C GLY A 188 -6.34 -19.11 7.92
N ASP A 189 -5.50 -18.95 8.94
CA ASP A 189 -5.90 -19.08 10.34
C ASP A 189 -5.80 -17.71 11.04
N SER A 190 -5.76 -17.66 12.37
CA SER A 190 -5.73 -16.39 13.11
C SER A 190 -4.40 -15.64 13.06
N ALA A 191 -3.35 -16.25 12.54
CA ALA A 191 -1.98 -15.70 12.57
C ALA A 191 -1.14 -16.11 11.35
N SER A 192 -1.77 -16.67 10.33
CA SER A 192 -1.12 -17.05 9.09
C SER A 192 -2.09 -17.00 7.92
N ILE A 193 -1.54 -16.72 6.75
CA ILE A 193 -2.24 -16.70 5.49
C ILE A 193 -1.42 -17.35 4.39
N ARG A 194 -2.10 -18.18 3.60
CA ARG A 194 -1.57 -18.79 2.39
C ARG A 194 -2.34 -18.26 1.17
N ILE A 195 -1.63 -17.66 0.24
CA ILE A 195 -2.13 -17.33 -1.10
C ILE A 195 -1.63 -18.43 -2.03
N SER A 196 -2.47 -19.43 -2.28
CA SER A 196 -2.14 -20.52 -3.21
C SER A 196 -2.19 -20.06 -4.67
N LEU A 197 -1.72 -20.90 -5.59
CA LEU A 197 -1.80 -20.62 -7.02
C LEU A 197 -3.27 -20.50 -7.49
N GLU A 198 -4.17 -21.31 -6.93
CA GLU A 198 -5.61 -21.26 -7.19
C GLU A 198 -6.25 -19.99 -6.62
N ALA A 199 -5.76 -19.49 -5.48
CA ALA A 199 -6.19 -18.20 -4.94
C ALA A 199 -5.76 -17.04 -5.86
N TRP A 200 -4.56 -17.10 -6.45
CA TRP A 200 -4.13 -16.15 -7.48
C TRP A 200 -4.99 -16.22 -8.73
N GLU A 201 -5.26 -17.43 -9.23
CA GLU A 201 -6.16 -17.65 -10.37
C GLU A 201 -7.54 -17.05 -10.11
N GLU A 202 -8.14 -17.30 -8.94
CA GLU A 202 -9.43 -16.72 -8.57
C GLU A 202 -9.40 -15.18 -8.63
N MET A 203 -8.41 -14.55 -8.01
CA MET A 203 -8.32 -13.10 -7.98
C MET A 203 -8.08 -12.50 -9.37
N LEU A 204 -7.23 -13.12 -10.18
CA LEU A 204 -6.94 -12.69 -11.54
C LEU A 204 -8.13 -12.91 -12.47
N ALA A 205 -8.87 -14.01 -12.32
CA ALA A 205 -10.12 -14.26 -13.05
C ALA A 205 -11.20 -13.21 -12.70
N ILE A 206 -11.33 -12.82 -11.43
CA ILE A 206 -12.21 -11.70 -11.02
C ILE A 206 -11.74 -10.40 -11.69
N ARG A 207 -10.45 -10.11 -11.64
CA ARG A 207 -9.87 -8.91 -12.27
C ARG A 207 -10.18 -8.88 -13.77
N ASP A 208 -9.97 -9.98 -14.48
CA ASP A 208 -10.11 -10.03 -15.94
C ASP A 208 -11.56 -9.98 -16.40
N SER A 209 -12.44 -10.74 -15.73
CA SER A 209 -13.85 -10.81 -16.11
C SER A 209 -14.66 -9.58 -15.71
N GLN A 210 -14.43 -9.03 -14.50
CA GLN A 210 -15.25 -7.94 -13.96
C GLN A 210 -14.59 -6.58 -14.07
N TYR A 211 -13.25 -6.52 -14.07
CA TYR A 211 -12.49 -5.28 -14.01
C TYR A 211 -11.37 -5.18 -15.06
N PRO A 212 -11.62 -5.50 -16.35
CA PRO A 212 -10.56 -5.64 -17.37
C PRO A 212 -9.76 -4.36 -17.65
N LYS A 213 -10.27 -3.20 -17.24
CA LYS A 213 -9.62 -1.89 -17.40
C LYS A 213 -8.90 -1.41 -16.14
N LEU A 214 -9.05 -2.10 -15.02
CA LEU A 214 -8.41 -1.74 -13.77
C LEU A 214 -7.06 -2.43 -13.66
N ARG A 215 -6.09 -1.70 -13.10
CA ARG A 215 -4.76 -2.22 -12.78
C ARG A 215 -4.74 -2.76 -11.35
N VAL A 216 -3.80 -3.65 -11.09
CA VAL A 216 -3.45 -4.06 -9.73
C VAL A 216 -2.72 -2.91 -9.05
N LEU A 217 -3.30 -2.41 -7.96
CA LEU A 217 -2.78 -1.33 -7.12
C LEU A 217 -2.20 -1.84 -5.80
N GLY A 218 -2.05 -3.15 -5.66
CA GLY A 218 -1.52 -3.78 -4.47
C GLY A 218 -2.50 -4.79 -3.89
N TRP A 219 -2.49 -4.93 -2.58
CA TRP A 219 -3.16 -6.01 -1.88
C TRP A 219 -3.73 -5.54 -0.55
N PHE A 220 -4.67 -6.30 -0.02
CA PHE A 220 -5.11 -6.15 1.35
C PHE A 220 -5.00 -7.45 2.10
N HIS A 221 -4.80 -7.35 3.41
CA HIS A 221 -5.02 -8.47 4.32
C HIS A 221 -5.66 -8.03 5.62
N SER A 222 -6.18 -9.00 6.37
CA SER A 222 -6.75 -8.75 7.69
C SER A 222 -5.91 -9.38 8.80
N HIS A 223 -6.00 -8.79 9.98
CA HIS A 223 -5.45 -9.34 11.22
C HIS A 223 -6.56 -9.71 12.18
N ALA A 224 -6.39 -10.80 12.93
CA ALA A 224 -7.35 -11.23 13.95
C ALA A 224 -7.03 -10.65 15.34
N GLY A 225 -7.18 -9.33 15.52
CA GLY A 225 -6.98 -8.66 16.82
C GLY A 225 -5.56 -8.17 17.10
N TRP A 226 -4.67 -8.24 16.13
CA TRP A 226 -3.29 -7.77 16.21
C TRP A 226 -3.14 -6.26 15.95
N GLY A 227 -4.22 -5.59 15.54
CA GLY A 227 -4.22 -4.18 15.15
C GLY A 227 -3.60 -3.95 13.76
N PHE A 228 -3.31 -2.69 13.48
CA PHE A 228 -2.78 -2.22 12.20
C PHE A 228 -1.25 -2.14 12.24
N PHE A 229 -0.58 -3.13 11.67
CA PHE A 229 0.87 -3.14 11.39
C PHE A 229 1.18 -4.07 10.20
N MET A 230 2.44 -4.16 9.78
CA MET A 230 2.91 -5.18 8.84
C MET A 230 4.01 -6.00 9.50
N SER A 231 3.85 -7.32 9.49
CA SER A 231 4.85 -8.29 9.94
C SER A 231 6.06 -8.35 9.01
N ASP A 232 7.11 -9.08 9.40
CA ASP A 232 8.26 -9.33 8.52
C ASP A 232 7.85 -10.12 7.25
N ALA A 233 6.86 -11.01 7.37
CA ALA A 233 6.27 -11.71 6.23
C ALA A 233 5.49 -10.76 5.31
N ASP A 234 4.70 -9.85 5.85
CA ASP A 234 3.96 -8.84 5.05
C ASP A 234 4.92 -7.90 4.32
N MET A 235 6.00 -7.49 5.00
CA MET A 235 7.08 -6.69 4.41
C MET A 235 7.76 -7.42 3.26
N PHE A 236 8.04 -8.72 3.43
CA PHE A 236 8.60 -9.57 2.39
C PHE A 236 7.65 -9.64 1.17
N ILE A 237 6.38 -9.94 1.40
CA ILE A 237 5.36 -10.04 0.34
C ILE A 237 5.27 -8.73 -0.43
N HIS A 238 5.08 -7.62 0.27
CA HIS A 238 4.91 -6.33 -0.37
C HIS A 238 6.17 -5.90 -1.14
N ARG A 239 7.36 -6.13 -0.57
CA ARG A 239 8.63 -5.79 -1.20
C ARG A 239 8.89 -6.55 -2.50
N HIS A 240 8.58 -7.84 -2.54
CA HIS A 240 8.97 -8.72 -3.63
C HIS A 240 7.89 -8.91 -4.69
N PHE A 241 6.62 -8.93 -4.29
CA PHE A 241 5.50 -9.23 -5.20
C PHE A 241 4.62 -8.03 -5.51
N PHE A 242 4.77 -6.94 -4.74
CA PHE A 242 4.13 -5.65 -5.02
C PHE A 242 5.13 -4.48 -5.05
N PRO A 243 6.25 -4.59 -5.83
CA PRO A 243 7.39 -3.67 -5.74
C PRO A 243 7.14 -2.30 -6.39
N HIS A 244 6.05 -2.14 -7.15
CA HIS A 244 5.83 -0.90 -7.89
C HIS A 244 5.54 0.27 -6.92
N PRO A 245 6.12 1.47 -7.10
CA PRO A 245 5.91 2.59 -6.18
C PRO A 245 4.47 3.15 -6.11
N ASN A 246 3.57 2.57 -6.90
CA ASN A 246 2.13 2.87 -6.89
C ASN A 246 1.28 1.72 -6.35
N MET A 247 1.92 0.67 -5.86
CA MET A 247 1.24 -0.38 -5.11
C MET A 247 1.22 -0.04 -3.63
N VAL A 248 0.14 -0.42 -2.98
CA VAL A 248 -0.08 -0.23 -1.55
C VAL A 248 -0.48 -1.53 -0.88
N ALA A 249 -0.24 -1.64 0.43
CA ALA A 249 -0.77 -2.71 1.26
C ALA A 249 -1.83 -2.14 2.19
N TYR A 250 -3.05 -2.66 2.15
CA TYR A 250 -4.12 -2.28 3.08
C TYR A 250 -4.24 -3.32 4.18
N VAL A 251 -4.14 -2.89 5.44
CA VAL A 251 -4.29 -3.80 6.58
C VAL A 251 -5.50 -3.39 7.38
N LEU A 252 -6.39 -4.34 7.65
CA LEU A 252 -7.59 -4.14 8.47
C LEU A 252 -7.63 -5.15 9.61
N ASP A 253 -7.82 -4.67 10.83
CA ASP A 253 -8.21 -5.52 11.94
C ASP A 253 -9.72 -5.34 12.23
N PRO A 254 -10.59 -6.28 11.79
CA PRO A 254 -12.02 -6.19 12.03
C PRO A 254 -12.41 -6.31 13.51
N THR A 255 -11.50 -6.78 14.38
CA THR A 255 -11.75 -6.91 15.83
C THR A 255 -11.59 -5.56 16.53
N THR A 256 -10.55 -4.81 16.17
CA THR A 256 -10.30 -3.47 16.75
C THR A 256 -10.91 -2.34 15.93
N GLY A 257 -11.36 -2.61 14.70
CA GLY A 257 -11.87 -1.61 13.76
C GLY A 257 -10.77 -0.68 13.23
N ARG A 258 -9.50 -1.04 13.40
CA ARG A 258 -8.36 -0.24 12.93
C ARG A 258 -7.95 -0.70 11.54
N ASP A 259 -7.67 0.26 10.68
CA ASP A 259 -7.16 0.02 9.36
C ASP A 259 -6.15 1.07 8.93
N GLY A 260 -5.53 0.84 7.78
CA GLY A 260 -4.68 1.81 7.14
C GLY A 260 -3.96 1.24 5.94
N PHE A 261 -3.20 2.11 5.27
CA PHE A 261 -2.38 1.74 4.14
C PHE A 261 -0.90 1.82 4.49
N PHE A 262 -0.10 1.00 3.82
CA PHE A 262 1.33 1.15 3.69
C PHE A 262 1.66 1.44 2.22
N TYR A 263 2.67 2.27 2.01
CA TYR A 263 3.07 2.70 0.67
C TYR A 263 4.58 2.86 0.54
N TRP A 264 5.04 2.95 -0.71
CA TRP A 264 6.42 3.22 -1.06
C TRP A 264 6.77 4.71 -0.97
N HIS A 265 7.71 5.05 -0.09
CA HIS A 265 8.32 6.36 0.02
C HIS A 265 9.84 6.24 -0.03
N GLU A 266 10.47 6.82 -1.06
CA GLU A 266 11.94 6.81 -1.22
C GLU A 266 12.57 5.41 -1.12
N GLY A 267 11.93 4.41 -1.72
CA GLY A 267 12.39 3.01 -1.70
C GLY A 267 12.18 2.28 -0.37
N ARG A 268 11.49 2.91 0.59
CA ARG A 268 11.09 2.32 1.86
C ARG A 268 9.59 2.15 1.93
N ILE A 269 9.16 1.13 2.64
CA ILE A 269 7.75 0.90 2.92
C ILE A 269 7.42 1.62 4.24
N SER A 270 6.36 2.42 4.25
CA SER A 270 5.97 3.22 5.41
C SER A 270 4.45 3.35 5.51
N ILE A 271 3.96 3.65 6.70
CA ILE A 271 2.53 3.90 6.92
C ILE A 271 2.11 5.14 6.13
N CYS A 272 0.99 5.00 5.42
CA CYS A 272 0.27 6.12 4.82
C CYS A 272 -0.38 6.93 5.94
N PRO A 273 0.05 8.19 6.19
CA PRO A 273 -0.41 8.95 7.34
C PRO A 273 -1.89 9.28 7.28
N ASN A 274 -2.45 9.42 6.08
CA ASN A 274 -3.87 9.62 5.82
C ASN A 274 -4.24 8.97 4.49
N TYR A 275 -5.45 8.43 4.39
CA TYR A 275 -6.05 8.01 3.14
C TYR A 275 -7.52 8.47 3.10
N GLY A 276 -8.04 8.73 1.91
CA GLY A 276 -9.43 9.18 1.72
C GLY A 276 -10.38 8.01 1.50
N VAL A 277 -11.43 7.91 2.32
CA VAL A 277 -12.62 7.10 1.96
C VAL A 277 -13.56 8.01 1.18
N VAL A 278 -13.75 7.71 -0.10
CA VAL A 278 -14.42 8.59 -1.05
C VAL A 278 -15.69 7.96 -1.62
N GLY A 279 -16.61 8.78 -2.13
CA GLY A 279 -17.71 8.27 -2.97
C GLY A 279 -17.15 7.66 -4.26
N SER A 280 -17.98 6.96 -5.04
CA SER A 280 -17.49 6.29 -6.26
C SER A 280 -16.76 7.25 -7.21
N SER A 281 -15.80 6.75 -8.00
CA SER A 281 -15.11 7.56 -9.04
C SER A 281 -16.07 8.39 -9.90
N ALA A 282 -17.24 7.83 -10.25
CA ALA A 282 -18.28 8.50 -11.01
C ALA A 282 -18.90 9.68 -10.23
N GLU A 283 -19.19 9.47 -8.94
CA GLU A 283 -19.72 10.51 -8.05
C GLU A 283 -18.70 11.63 -7.85
N LEU A 284 -17.42 11.31 -7.64
CA LEU A 284 -16.35 12.31 -7.50
C LEU A 284 -16.16 13.14 -8.75
N LYS A 285 -16.14 12.52 -9.94
CA LYS A 285 -16.05 13.23 -11.23
C LYS A 285 -17.26 14.15 -11.42
N SER A 286 -18.47 13.67 -11.09
CA SER A 286 -19.69 14.48 -11.15
C SER A 286 -19.65 15.67 -10.19
N TYR A 287 -19.12 15.47 -8.98
CA TYR A 287 -19.00 16.51 -7.95
C TYR A 287 -17.95 17.55 -8.33
N GLY A 288 -16.80 17.13 -8.85
CA GLY A 288 -15.74 18.01 -9.37
C GLY A 288 -16.21 18.87 -10.54
N LEU A 289 -17.01 18.30 -11.46
CA LEU A 289 -17.65 19.05 -12.55
C LEU A 289 -18.66 20.07 -12.01
N ARG A 290 -19.50 19.69 -11.04
CA ARG A 290 -20.45 20.59 -10.37
C ARG A 290 -19.74 21.73 -9.66
N GLN A 291 -18.63 21.49 -8.95
CA GLN A 291 -17.85 22.55 -8.31
C GLN A 291 -17.20 23.50 -9.32
N LYS A 292 -16.61 22.97 -10.40
CA LYS A 292 -16.02 23.80 -11.48
C LYS A 292 -17.10 24.65 -12.16
N ALA A 293 -18.29 24.09 -12.38
CA ALA A 293 -19.44 24.83 -12.90
C ALA A 293 -19.91 25.92 -11.93
N ALA A 294 -20.05 25.62 -10.64
CA ALA A 294 -20.43 26.58 -9.61
C ALA A 294 -19.44 27.75 -9.49
N LYS A 295 -18.13 27.47 -9.51
CA LYS A 295 -17.08 28.52 -9.53
C LYS A 295 -17.16 29.40 -10.78
N ARG A 296 -17.46 28.83 -11.96
CA ARG A 296 -17.66 29.60 -13.20
C ARG A 296 -18.90 30.49 -13.14
N VAL A 297 -19.98 30.02 -12.53
CA VAL A 297 -21.22 30.81 -12.31
C VAL A 297 -20.96 31.97 -11.35
N ALA A 298 -20.29 31.71 -10.22
CA ALA A 298 -19.93 32.75 -9.25
C ALA A 298 -18.98 33.81 -9.85
N SER A 299 -18.00 33.39 -10.66
CA SER A 299 -17.13 34.30 -11.42
C SER A 299 -17.90 35.20 -12.38
N ARG A 300 -18.88 34.66 -13.11
CA ARG A 300 -19.73 35.46 -14.02
C ARG A 300 -20.62 36.45 -13.25
N GLN A 301 -21.14 36.07 -12.08
CA GLN A 301 -21.92 36.98 -11.23
C GLN A 301 -21.05 38.11 -10.67
N ASN A 302 -19.83 37.81 -10.21
CA ASN A 302 -18.88 38.84 -9.75
C ASN A 302 -18.46 39.80 -10.88
N MET A 303 -18.29 39.30 -12.12
CA MET A 303 -18.05 40.17 -13.27
C MET A 303 -19.24 41.09 -13.58
N LYS A 304 -20.48 40.59 -13.48
CA LYS A 304 -21.68 41.42 -13.66
C LYS A 304 -21.75 42.51 -12.58
N ALA A 305 -21.51 42.16 -11.32
CA ALA A 305 -21.46 43.12 -10.21
C ALA A 305 -20.39 44.20 -10.42
N CYS A 306 -19.18 43.83 -10.85
CA CYS A 306 -18.12 44.79 -11.16
C CYS A 306 -18.51 45.73 -12.33
N LYS A 307 -19.19 45.22 -13.37
CA LYS A 307 -19.70 46.06 -14.47
C LYS A 307 -20.78 47.04 -14.01
N TRP A 308 -21.67 46.63 -13.10
CA TRP A 308 -22.69 47.51 -12.51
C TRP A 308 -22.07 48.58 -11.62
N ILE A 309 -21.07 48.24 -10.81
CA ILE A 309 -20.33 49.20 -9.98
C ILE A 309 -19.60 50.22 -10.87
N ALA A 310 -18.94 49.77 -11.94
CA ALA A 310 -18.28 50.67 -12.89
C ALA A 310 -19.27 51.60 -13.61
N ALA A 311 -20.44 51.08 -14.02
CA ALA A 311 -21.49 51.90 -14.64
C ALA A 311 -22.09 52.92 -13.66
N ALA A 312 -22.31 52.54 -12.40
CA ALA A 312 -22.81 53.43 -11.36
C ALA A 312 -21.80 54.55 -11.04
N LEU A 313 -20.51 54.24 -10.99
CA LEU A 313 -19.44 55.23 -10.81
C LEU A 313 -19.35 56.19 -12.00
N ALA A 314 -19.49 55.70 -13.23
CA ALA A 314 -19.53 56.56 -14.42
C ALA A 314 -20.75 57.49 -14.42
N ALA A 315 -21.92 56.99 -14.03
CA ALA A 315 -23.14 57.79 -13.91
C ALA A 315 -23.03 58.84 -12.77
N ALA A 316 -22.42 58.48 -11.64
CA ALA A 316 -22.17 59.42 -10.55
C ALA A 316 -21.18 60.52 -10.94
N LEU A 317 -20.13 60.18 -11.69
CA LEU A 317 -19.18 61.16 -12.25
C LEU A 317 -19.85 62.11 -13.26
N LEU A 318 -20.74 61.59 -14.11
CA LEU A 318 -21.56 62.42 -15.01
C LEU A 318 -22.52 63.32 -14.23
N TYR A 319 -23.13 62.81 -13.15
CA TYR A 319 -24.02 63.60 -12.30
C TYR A 319 -23.27 64.71 -11.57
N VAL A 320 -22.07 64.46 -11.04
CA VAL A 320 -21.22 65.48 -10.40
C VAL A 320 -20.75 66.52 -11.42
N ALA A 321 -20.44 66.12 -12.65
CA ALA A 321 -20.10 67.04 -13.73
C ALA A 321 -21.30 67.90 -14.18
N PHE A 322 -22.53 67.40 -14.04
CA PHE A 322 -23.76 68.13 -14.39
C PHE A 322 -24.33 68.97 -13.23
N ALA A 323 -24.10 68.55 -11.99
CA ALA A 323 -24.51 69.26 -10.77
C ALA A 323 -23.45 70.27 -10.29
N GLY A 324 -22.23 70.22 -10.85
CA GLY A 324 -21.10 71.10 -10.58
C GLY A 324 -21.21 72.50 -11.20
N SER A 325 -22.38 73.13 -11.12
CA SER A 325 -22.52 74.58 -11.29
C SER A 325 -23.39 75.15 -10.17
N SER A 326 -22.92 75.01 -8.93
CA SER A 326 -23.26 75.98 -7.88
C SER A 326 -22.25 75.94 -6.72
N SER A 327 -21.57 77.07 -6.61
CA SER A 327 -21.07 77.71 -5.39
C SER A 327 -20.03 76.99 -4.52
N LEU A 328 -18.81 77.52 -4.67
CA LEU A 328 -17.73 77.63 -3.69
C LEU A 328 -18.21 77.80 -2.23
N ARG A 329 -17.59 77.07 -1.30
CA ARG A 329 -17.18 77.63 0.00
C ARG A 329 -16.05 76.81 0.65
N HIS A 330 -15.07 77.57 1.12
CA HIS A 330 -13.83 77.20 1.82
C HIS A 330 -14.11 76.58 3.21
N SER A 331 -13.31 75.60 3.63
CA SER A 331 -12.73 75.38 4.98
C SER A 331 -12.02 74.02 4.98
N LYS A 332 -10.69 73.99 5.00
CA LYS A 332 -9.78 73.97 6.17
C LYS A 332 -9.40 72.53 6.56
N GLU A 333 -8.12 72.26 6.34
CA GLU A 333 -7.33 71.06 6.60
C GLU A 333 -7.25 70.72 8.10
N PRO A 334 -7.19 69.42 8.45
CA PRO A 334 -6.38 69.00 9.59
C PRO A 334 -5.38 67.89 9.23
N GLU A 335 -4.23 68.02 9.89
CA GLU A 335 -2.98 67.29 9.73
C GLU A 335 -3.03 65.80 10.09
N THR A 336 -2.18 65.04 9.41
CA THR A 336 -1.77 63.66 9.69
C THR A 336 -0.83 63.55 10.89
N PRO A 337 -0.93 62.51 11.74
CA PRO A 337 0.20 62.05 12.54
C PRO A 337 0.93 60.86 11.89
N LYS A 338 2.26 60.97 11.86
CA LYS A 338 3.25 59.98 11.39
C LYS A 338 3.50 58.91 12.48
N PRO A 339 3.80 57.63 12.13
CA PRO A 339 3.97 56.56 13.11
C PRO A 339 5.36 56.55 13.76
N ALA A 340 5.40 56.24 15.07
CA ALA A 340 6.61 55.99 15.84
C ALA A 340 7.00 54.50 15.79
N ALA A 341 8.31 54.26 15.61
CA ALA A 341 8.95 52.95 15.59
C ALA A 341 9.27 52.46 17.02
N VAL A 342 9.19 51.14 17.25
CA VAL A 342 9.76 50.46 18.42
C VAL A 342 10.51 49.22 17.92
N ALA A 343 11.70 48.98 18.46
CA ALA A 343 12.64 47.94 18.05
C ALA A 343 13.04 47.03 19.24
N VAL A 344 13.33 45.76 18.90
CA VAL A 344 14.16 44.70 19.57
C VAL A 344 13.71 44.18 20.97
N SER A 345 13.75 42.89 21.36
CA SER A 345 14.65 41.75 21.09
C SER A 345 14.04 40.36 21.45
N PRO A 346 14.68 39.22 21.05
CA PRO A 346 14.19 37.83 21.17
C PRO A 346 14.87 36.99 22.27
N PRO A 347 14.34 35.78 22.57
CA PRO A 347 15.18 34.58 22.82
C PRO A 347 14.53 33.29 22.25
N ALA A 348 15.15 32.12 22.06
CA ALA A 348 16.51 31.60 22.16
C ALA A 348 16.54 30.25 21.41
N ALA A 349 17.72 29.84 20.97
CA ALA A 349 18.01 28.56 20.33
C ALA A 349 18.06 27.38 21.33
N VAL A 350 17.83 26.16 20.83
CA VAL A 350 18.17 24.90 21.51
C VAL A 350 19.09 24.08 20.58
N PRO A 351 20.15 23.41 21.09
CA PRO A 351 21.25 22.90 20.29
C PRO A 351 21.06 21.45 19.81
N ALA A 352 21.87 21.10 18.80
CA ALA A 352 22.10 19.74 18.32
C ALA A 352 23.13 18.98 19.18
N SER A 353 22.92 17.66 19.37
CA SER A 353 23.93 16.68 19.79
C SER A 353 23.52 15.29 19.25
N GLN A 354 24.24 14.74 18.26
CA GLN A 354 25.35 13.76 18.35
C GLN A 354 24.95 12.29 18.57
N GLN A 355 25.34 11.45 17.59
CA GLN A 355 25.42 9.99 17.64
C GLN A 355 26.51 9.51 18.61
N PRO A 356 26.33 8.32 19.22
CA PRO A 356 27.44 7.38 19.33
C PRO A 356 27.10 5.93 18.89
N THR A 357 28.13 5.26 18.36
CA THR A 357 28.27 3.85 17.95
C THR A 357 28.38 2.86 19.15
N PRO A 358 28.34 1.51 18.93
CA PRO A 358 27.78 0.50 19.86
C PRO A 358 28.82 -0.10 20.84
N PRO A 359 28.38 -0.79 21.93
CA PRO A 359 28.54 -2.27 21.95
C PRO A 359 27.56 -3.10 22.84
N LYS A 360 27.29 -4.33 22.35
CA LYS A 360 27.21 -5.66 23.04
C LYS A 360 26.08 -5.98 24.07
N ALA A 361 25.70 -7.26 24.01
CA ALA A 361 24.60 -8.01 24.63
C ALA A 361 24.39 -7.93 26.16
N ALA A 362 23.15 -8.26 26.54
CA ALA A 362 22.41 -8.16 27.82
C ALA A 362 23.03 -8.83 29.08
N PRO A 363 22.52 -8.50 30.29
CA PRO A 363 21.49 -9.35 30.93
C PRO A 363 20.37 -8.59 31.69
N ALA A 364 19.33 -9.33 32.12
CA ALA A 364 18.08 -8.84 32.73
C ALA A 364 18.18 -8.44 34.22
N SER A 365 17.46 -7.40 34.66
CA SER A 365 17.24 -7.06 36.08
C SER A 365 15.81 -6.56 36.40
N LYS A 366 15.38 -6.81 37.65
CA LYS A 366 14.00 -6.86 38.17
C LYS A 366 13.26 -5.55 38.44
N ASP A 367 13.82 -4.40 38.11
CA ASP A 367 13.11 -3.14 37.91
C ASP A 367 14.02 -2.39 36.94
N GLY A 368 13.71 -2.41 35.65
CA GLY A 368 14.75 -2.01 34.71
C GLY A 368 14.27 -1.86 33.30
N GLU A 369 14.50 -0.68 32.78
CA GLU A 369 14.25 -0.25 31.41
C GLU A 369 14.72 -1.30 30.38
N TYR A 370 13.88 -1.55 29.39
CA TYR A 370 14.16 -2.41 28.25
C TYR A 370 14.53 -1.55 27.04
N VAL A 371 15.67 -1.84 26.44
CA VAL A 371 16.10 -1.21 25.19
C VAL A 371 15.53 -2.00 24.03
N ILE A 372 14.73 -1.33 23.20
CA ILE A 372 14.07 -1.95 22.05
C ILE A 372 15.12 -2.37 21.01
N GLY A 373 15.20 -3.65 20.70
CA GLY A 373 16.01 -4.21 19.62
C GLY A 373 15.37 -4.07 18.24
N LYS A 374 16.14 -4.39 17.21
CA LYS A 374 15.78 -4.20 15.79
C LYS A 374 14.50 -4.93 15.35
N HIS A 375 14.12 -6.01 16.05
CA HIS A 375 12.95 -6.84 15.77
C HIS A 375 11.97 -6.90 16.94
N ASP A 376 12.17 -6.06 17.98
CA ASP A 376 11.29 -6.07 19.14
C ASP A 376 10.03 -5.25 18.85
N ASN A 377 8.88 -5.88 19.05
CA ASN A 377 7.58 -5.22 19.07
C ASN A 377 6.95 -5.37 20.48
N PRO A 378 6.00 -4.50 20.88
CA PRO A 378 5.42 -4.52 22.23
C PRO A 378 4.86 -5.88 22.66
N TRP A 379 4.32 -6.63 21.71
CA TRP A 379 3.81 -7.98 21.96
C TRP A 379 4.94 -8.98 22.17
N GLY A 380 5.96 -9.00 21.31
CA GLY A 380 7.14 -9.86 21.45
C GLY A 380 7.87 -9.63 22.77
N ILE A 381 8.01 -8.37 23.18
CA ILE A 381 8.57 -8.01 24.49
C ILE A 381 7.69 -8.58 25.63
N CYS A 382 6.37 -8.39 25.56
CA CYS A 382 5.46 -8.91 26.58
C CYS A 382 5.44 -10.44 26.67
N ASN A 383 5.46 -11.13 25.53
CA ASN A 383 5.50 -12.58 25.48
C ASN A 383 6.84 -13.11 26.04
N LYS A 384 7.96 -12.47 25.69
CA LYS A 384 9.29 -12.83 26.18
C LYS A 384 9.47 -12.60 27.68
N VAL A 385 8.98 -11.48 28.21
CA VAL A 385 9.21 -11.05 29.60
C VAL A 385 8.16 -11.60 30.56
N TYR A 386 6.87 -11.55 30.17
CA TYR A 386 5.76 -11.90 31.05
C TYR A 386 5.10 -13.23 30.70
N LYS A 387 5.54 -13.91 29.64
CA LYS A 387 4.90 -15.10 29.07
C LYS A 387 3.41 -14.86 28.76
N ASP A 388 3.10 -13.64 28.31
CA ASP A 388 1.74 -13.14 28.13
C ASP A 388 1.77 -11.93 27.18
N GLY A 389 1.66 -12.19 25.88
CA GLY A 389 1.72 -11.17 24.82
C GLY A 389 0.54 -10.20 24.83
N ASP A 390 -0.61 -10.60 25.37
CA ASP A 390 -1.84 -9.79 25.47
C ASP A 390 -1.67 -8.55 26.37
N LEU A 391 -0.55 -8.46 27.09
CA LEU A 391 -0.19 -7.30 27.90
C LEU A 391 0.40 -6.15 27.07
N ALA A 392 0.63 -6.33 25.77
CA ALA A 392 1.24 -5.33 24.88
C ALA A 392 0.54 -3.97 24.95
N GLY A 393 -0.79 -3.94 24.83
CA GLY A 393 -1.58 -2.71 24.90
C GLY A 393 -1.47 -2.02 26.27
N ALA A 394 -1.44 -2.80 27.35
CA ALA A 394 -1.26 -2.27 28.70
C ALA A 394 0.17 -1.73 28.92
N LEU A 395 1.18 -2.40 28.37
CA LEU A 395 2.58 -1.99 28.44
C LEU A 395 2.81 -0.68 27.68
N MET A 396 2.20 -0.52 26.52
CA MET A 396 2.27 0.72 25.74
C MET A 396 1.62 1.90 26.48
N ARG A 397 0.42 1.68 27.04
CA ARG A 397 -0.28 2.69 27.86
C ARG A 397 0.55 3.09 29.08
N TYR A 398 1.16 2.13 29.77
CA TYR A 398 2.04 2.38 30.91
C TYR A 398 3.23 3.29 30.55
N ASN A 399 3.76 3.15 29.34
CA ASN A 399 4.89 3.93 28.83
C ASN A 399 4.47 5.24 28.13
N GLY A 400 3.18 5.62 28.18
CA GLY A 400 2.68 6.82 27.51
C GLY A 400 2.73 6.75 25.98
N LEU A 401 2.88 5.55 25.41
CA LEU A 401 2.98 5.33 23.96
C LEU A 401 1.57 5.18 23.38
N LYS A 402 1.16 6.14 22.54
CA LYS A 402 -0.16 6.16 21.90
C LYS A 402 -0.30 5.14 20.76
N SER A 403 0.82 4.67 20.20
CA SER A 403 0.88 3.73 19.08
C SER A 403 2.17 2.90 19.11
N ALA A 404 2.13 1.71 18.50
CA ALA A 404 3.28 0.81 18.38
C ALA A 404 4.35 1.39 17.46
N THR A 405 3.97 2.30 16.56
CA THR A 405 4.89 3.13 15.75
C THR A 405 5.71 4.14 16.54
N GLY A 406 5.40 4.36 17.82
CA GLY A 406 6.20 5.18 18.71
C GLY A 406 7.43 4.47 19.27
N LEU A 407 7.61 3.17 19.01
CA LEU A 407 8.79 2.41 19.42
C LEU A 407 9.91 2.59 18.39
N GLN A 408 11.04 3.12 18.83
CA GLN A 408 12.25 3.24 18.05
C GLN A 408 13.29 2.23 18.55
N VAL A 409 14.06 1.64 17.64
CA VAL A 409 15.20 0.79 17.99
C VAL A 409 16.19 1.62 18.82
N GLY A 410 16.57 1.12 19.99
CA GLY A 410 17.38 1.83 20.97
C GLY A 410 16.60 2.64 22.01
N GLN A 411 15.28 2.80 21.84
CA GLN A 411 14.44 3.48 22.83
C GLN A 411 14.28 2.62 24.08
N LYS A 412 14.32 3.28 25.24
CA LYS A 412 14.11 2.65 26.54
C LYS A 412 12.64 2.71 26.93
N ILE A 413 12.04 1.57 27.22
CA ILE A 413 10.70 1.45 27.79
C ILE A 413 10.75 0.84 29.18
N LYS A 414 9.85 1.24 30.05
CA LYS A 414 9.72 0.69 31.40
C LYS A 414 8.91 -0.60 31.36
N LEU A 415 9.43 -1.64 32.01
CA LEU A 415 8.76 -2.93 32.18
C LEU A 415 8.24 -3.05 33.63
N PRO A 416 6.97 -2.69 33.92
CA PRO A 416 6.42 -2.84 35.27
C PRO A 416 6.12 -4.31 35.60
N PRO A 417 5.82 -4.64 36.88
CA PRO A 417 5.36 -5.97 37.25
C PRO A 417 4.11 -6.42 36.48
N LYS A 418 4.01 -7.72 36.17
CA LYS A 418 2.90 -8.31 35.39
C LYS A 418 1.51 -7.94 35.93
N GLU A 419 1.36 -7.90 37.24
CA GLU A 419 0.09 -7.55 37.90
C GLU A 419 -0.33 -6.08 37.68
N THR A 420 0.64 -5.17 37.50
CA THR A 420 0.36 -3.77 37.14
C THR A 420 -0.23 -3.68 35.74
N LEU A 421 0.32 -4.43 34.78
CA LEU A 421 -0.20 -4.49 33.41
C LEU A 421 -1.58 -5.14 33.35
N ARG A 422 -1.82 -6.19 34.13
CA ARG A 422 -3.15 -6.84 34.22
C ARG A 422 -4.23 -5.89 34.73
N LYS A 423 -3.91 -5.03 35.70
CA LYS A 423 -4.83 -3.99 36.19
C LYS A 423 -5.11 -2.91 35.13
N LEU A 424 -4.08 -2.51 34.38
CA LEU A 424 -4.19 -1.54 33.27
C LEU A 424 -4.92 -2.07 32.04
N ARG A 425 -4.94 -3.40 31.84
CA ARG A 425 -5.71 -4.06 30.77
C ARG A 425 -7.22 -4.04 31.02
N LYS A 426 -7.65 -4.02 32.28
CA LYS A 426 -9.07 -4.00 32.68
C LYS A 426 -9.69 -2.60 32.68
N ARG A 427 -8.88 -1.55 32.48
CA ARG A 427 -9.29 -0.16 32.32
C ARG A 427 -9.22 0.22 30.84
#